data_AF-A0A6P0U593-F1
#
_entry.id   AF-A0A6P0U593-F1
#
_cell.length_a   1.000
_cell.length_b   1.000
_cell.length_c   1.000
_cell.angle_alpha   90.00
_cell.angle_beta   90.00
_cell.angle_gamma   90.00
#
_symmetry.space_group_name_H-M   'P 1'
#
loop_
_entity.id
_entity.type
_entity.pdbx_description
1 polymer ?
#
loop_
_entity_poly.entity_id
_entity_poly.type
_entity_poly.pdbx_seq_one_letter_code
_entity_poly.pdbx_strand_id
1 'polypeptide(L)'
;MISNNLWKINQQLATVCLSHPFVQGIADGTLPHKSFAYYVGQDAFFLRAFARAYSIAAAKSPDWKIFELFHTLAGGVKDELQLHQNYAAKWGVNLETITPGFSTRRYTDFLLATAWSNNIGAIATAMTPCMRLYAFLGQK
;
A
#
# COMPACT_ATOMS: atom_id res chain seq x y z
N MET A 1 10.66 6.56 -20.75
CA MET A 1 10.90 5.69 -19.56
C MET A 1 9.75 4.70 -19.41
N ILE A 2 10.05 3.45 -19.08
CA ILE A 2 9.06 2.36 -18.95
C ILE A 2 7.98 2.65 -17.89
N SER A 3 8.35 3.28 -16.78
CA SER A 3 7.44 3.66 -15.68
C SER A 3 6.32 4.60 -16.13
N ASN A 4 6.63 5.56 -17.02
CA ASN A 4 5.62 6.48 -17.56
C ASN A 4 4.67 5.77 -18.53
N ASN A 5 5.19 4.83 -19.32
CA ASN A 5 4.34 4.04 -20.22
C ASN A 5 3.37 3.15 -19.42
N LEU A 6 3.88 2.41 -18.43
CA LEU A 6 3.05 1.56 -17.56
C LEU A 6 1.96 2.34 -16.83
N TRP A 7 2.25 3.56 -16.37
CA TRP A 7 1.22 4.42 -15.80
C TRP A 7 0.19 4.86 -16.82
N LYS A 8 0.63 5.34 -17.99
CA LYS A 8 -0.25 5.84 -19.05
C LYS A 8 -1.25 4.76 -19.50
N ILE A 9 -0.79 3.53 -19.72
CA ILE A 9 -1.68 2.44 -20.17
C ILE A 9 -2.66 1.98 -19.08
N ASN A 10 -2.39 2.25 -17.80
CA ASN A 10 -3.26 1.90 -16.68
C ASN A 10 -4.03 3.11 -16.12
N GLN A 11 -3.92 4.29 -16.75
CA GLN A 11 -4.47 5.54 -16.22
C GLN A 11 -6.00 5.48 -16.03
N GLN A 12 -6.71 4.72 -16.87
CA GLN A 12 -8.15 4.53 -16.75
C GLN A 12 -8.53 3.92 -15.38
N LEU A 13 -7.73 2.97 -14.87
CA LEU A 13 -7.97 2.38 -13.54
C LEU A 13 -7.84 3.42 -12.43
N ALA A 14 -6.85 4.32 -12.54
CA ALA A 14 -6.68 5.41 -11.58
C ALA A 14 -7.88 6.38 -11.60
N THR A 15 -8.41 6.69 -12.79
CA THR A 15 -9.63 7.51 -12.92
C THR A 15 -10.85 6.81 -12.31
N VAL A 16 -11.00 5.50 -12.51
CA VAL A 16 -12.08 4.71 -11.89
C VAL A 16 -11.97 4.72 -10.36
N CYS A 17 -10.74 4.58 -9.82
CA CYS A 17 -10.51 4.70 -8.39
C CYS A 17 -10.87 6.10 -7.87
N LEU A 18 -10.53 7.16 -8.61
CA LEU A 18 -10.86 8.54 -8.24
C LEU A 18 -12.37 8.74 -8.11
N SER A 19 -13.15 8.23 -9.05
CA SER A 19 -14.62 8.30 -9.01
C SER A 19 -15.27 7.31 -8.04
N HIS A 20 -14.51 6.47 -7.34
CA HIS A 20 -15.09 5.46 -6.45
C HIS A 20 -15.76 6.12 -5.24
N PRO A 21 -16.95 5.68 -4.80
CA PRO A 21 -17.68 6.30 -3.68
C PRO A 21 -16.89 6.38 -2.38
N PHE A 22 -15.98 5.43 -2.15
CA PHE A 22 -15.07 5.49 -1.00
C PHE A 22 -14.13 6.71 -1.05
N VAL A 23 -13.51 6.98 -2.20
CA VAL A 23 -12.58 8.09 -2.37
C VAL A 23 -13.33 9.42 -2.36
N GLN A 24 -14.46 9.50 -3.07
CA GLN A 24 -15.32 10.68 -3.06
C GLN A 24 -15.86 10.99 -1.66
N GLY A 25 -16.30 9.96 -0.92
CA GLY A 25 -16.76 10.10 0.46
C GLY A 25 -15.68 10.59 1.43
N ILE A 26 -14.41 10.26 1.19
CA ILE A 26 -13.30 10.84 1.96
C ILE A 26 -13.13 12.32 1.60
N ALA A 27 -13.18 12.66 0.30
CA ALA A 27 -12.96 14.01 -0.18
C ALA A 27 -14.05 14.99 0.28
N ASP A 28 -15.32 14.59 0.27
CA ASP A 28 -16.45 15.43 0.67
C ASP A 28 -16.88 15.26 2.15
N GLY A 29 -16.24 14.35 2.88
CA GLY A 29 -16.51 14.07 4.29
C GLY A 29 -17.78 13.25 4.56
N THR A 30 -18.42 12.69 3.53
CA THR A 30 -19.65 11.89 3.67
C THR A 30 -19.40 10.40 3.93
N LEU A 31 -18.14 9.93 3.88
CA LEU A 31 -17.82 8.52 4.10
C LEU A 31 -18.31 8.06 5.48
N PRO A 32 -19.10 6.97 5.55
CA PRO A 32 -19.52 6.42 6.84
C PRO A 32 -18.31 6.02 7.69
N HIS A 33 -18.32 6.42 8.96
CA HIS A 33 -17.23 6.14 9.90
C HIS A 33 -16.84 4.65 9.93
N LYS A 34 -17.83 3.75 9.88
CA LYS A 34 -17.60 2.29 9.83
C LYS A 34 -16.80 1.83 8.61
N SER A 35 -16.98 2.48 7.46
CA SER A 35 -16.26 2.16 6.22
C SER A 35 -14.80 2.57 6.34
N PHE A 36 -14.55 3.74 6.92
CA PHE A 36 -13.20 4.21 7.18
C PHE A 36 -12.47 3.36 8.24
N ALA A 37 -13.15 3.04 9.33
CA ALA A 37 -12.66 2.14 10.37
C ALA A 37 -12.27 0.76 9.81
N TYR A 38 -13.12 0.18 8.93
CA TYR A 38 -12.81 -1.06 8.23
C TYR A 38 -11.55 -0.92 7.36
N TYR A 39 -11.47 0.15 6.56
CA TYR A 39 -10.30 0.43 5.71
C TYR A 39 -9.00 0.50 6.53
N VAL A 40 -8.97 1.27 7.62
CA VAL A 40 -7.80 1.37 8.52
C VAL A 40 -7.40 0.01 9.09
N GLY A 41 -8.38 -0.80 9.47
CA GLY A 41 -8.15 -2.17 9.94
C GLY A 41 -7.50 -3.07 8.90
N GLN A 42 -7.94 -2.97 7.64
CA GLN A 42 -7.37 -3.71 6.53
C GLN A 42 -5.96 -3.22 6.17
N ASP A 43 -5.73 -1.92 6.25
CA ASP A 43 -4.48 -1.28 5.87
C ASP A 43 -3.29 -1.74 6.74
N ALA A 44 -3.54 -2.10 8.01
CA ALA A 44 -2.51 -2.72 8.85
C ALA A 44 -1.93 -4.02 8.26
N PHE A 45 -2.72 -4.81 7.52
CA PHE A 45 -2.21 -6.01 6.82
C PHE A 45 -1.43 -5.64 5.56
N PHE A 46 -1.92 -4.64 4.84
CA PHE A 46 -1.28 -4.08 3.66
C PHE A 46 0.12 -3.55 3.99
N LEU A 47 0.24 -2.67 4.98
CA LEU A 47 1.51 -2.09 5.42
C LEU A 47 2.51 -3.16 5.91
N ARG A 48 2.06 -4.16 6.68
CA ARG A 48 2.94 -5.27 7.10
C ARG A 48 3.47 -6.07 5.92
N ALA A 49 2.66 -6.30 4.87
CA ALA A 49 3.12 -6.96 3.67
C ALA A 49 4.12 -6.09 2.89
N PHE A 50 3.89 -4.78 2.81
CA PHE A 50 4.81 -3.83 2.18
C PHE A 50 6.16 -3.74 2.89
N ALA A 51 6.18 -3.66 4.23
CA ALA A 51 7.41 -3.66 5.01
C ALA A 51 8.27 -4.91 4.75
N ARG A 52 7.62 -6.09 4.69
CA ARG A 52 8.27 -7.36 4.34
C ARG A 52 8.79 -7.37 2.90
N ALA A 53 7.98 -6.93 1.94
CA ALA A 53 8.37 -6.88 0.53
C ALA A 53 9.56 -5.94 0.29
N TYR A 54 9.59 -4.77 0.93
CA TYR A 54 10.76 -3.88 0.89
C TYR A 54 11.99 -4.50 1.52
N SER A 55 11.85 -5.18 2.65
CA SER A 55 12.96 -5.88 3.29
C SER A 55 13.54 -6.98 2.40
N ILE A 56 12.68 -7.73 1.70
CA ILE A 56 13.11 -8.74 0.72
C ILE A 56 13.77 -8.07 -0.49
N ALA A 57 13.24 -6.95 -0.98
CA ALA A 57 13.86 -6.20 -2.07
C ALA A 57 15.25 -5.68 -1.69
N ALA A 58 15.41 -5.15 -0.47
CA ALA A 58 16.70 -4.75 0.07
C ALA A 58 17.67 -5.94 0.07
N ALA A 59 17.28 -7.08 0.65
CA ALA A 59 18.11 -8.28 0.68
C ALA A 59 18.52 -8.81 -0.72
N LYS A 60 17.69 -8.59 -1.74
CA LYS A 60 17.96 -8.98 -3.14
C LYS A 60 18.66 -7.89 -3.97
N SER A 61 19.02 -6.76 -3.36
CA SER A 61 19.56 -5.62 -4.09
C SER A 61 20.94 -5.92 -4.68
N PRO A 62 21.23 -5.46 -5.92
CA PRO A 62 22.50 -5.73 -6.59
C PRO A 62 23.66 -4.87 -6.06
N ASP A 63 23.35 -3.76 -5.41
CA ASP A 63 24.32 -2.82 -4.85
C ASP A 63 23.80 -2.17 -3.58
N TRP A 64 24.72 -1.54 -2.84
CA TRP A 64 24.44 -0.92 -1.55
C TRP A 64 23.47 0.27 -1.64
N LYS A 65 23.52 1.03 -2.73
CA LYS A 65 22.64 2.20 -2.92
C LYS A 65 21.18 1.76 -3.06
N ILE A 66 20.92 0.69 -3.82
CA ILE A 66 19.57 0.14 -3.97
C ILE A 66 19.11 -0.54 -2.67
N PHE A 67 20.03 -1.20 -1.95
CA PHE A 67 19.76 -1.73 -0.62
C PHE A 67 19.29 -0.62 0.34
N GLU A 68 20.03 0.48 0.46
CA GLU A 68 19.69 1.61 1.34
C GLU A 68 18.35 2.25 0.98
N LEU A 69 18.05 2.36 -0.32
CA LEU A 69 16.76 2.86 -0.79
C LEU A 69 15.59 2.00 -0.27
N PHE A 70 15.64 0.69 -0.50
CA PHE A 70 14.56 -0.20 -0.04
C PHE A 70 14.52 -0.33 1.49
N HIS A 71 15.68 -0.27 2.15
CA HIS A 71 15.75 -0.24 3.62
C HIS A 71 15.05 1.00 4.18
N THR A 72 15.30 2.17 3.60
CA THR A 72 14.65 3.44 3.99
C THR A 72 13.14 3.36 3.78
N LEU A 73 12.69 2.81 2.66
CA LEU A 73 11.25 2.61 2.39
C LEU A 73 10.61 1.65 3.39
N ALA A 74 11.29 0.57 3.77
CA ALA A 74 10.81 -0.33 4.83
C ALA A 74 10.70 0.38 6.18
N GLY A 75 11.64 1.27 6.50
CA GLY A 75 11.61 2.13 7.69
C GLY A 75 10.37 3.03 7.71
N GLY A 76 10.09 3.73 6.61
CA GLY A 76 8.91 4.60 6.51
C GLY A 76 7.58 3.86 6.75
N VAL A 77 7.43 2.66 6.18
CA VAL A 77 6.23 1.83 6.41
C VAL A 77 6.11 1.37 7.87
N LYS A 78 7.23 1.11 8.54
CA LYS A 78 7.23 0.76 9.97
C LYS A 78 6.77 1.93 10.83
N ASP A 79 7.22 3.14 10.52
CA ASP A 79 6.81 4.35 11.24
C ASP A 79 5.31 4.63 11.02
N GLU A 80 4.82 4.43 9.79
CA GLU A 80 3.40 4.54 9.45
C GLU A 80 2.54 3.52 10.21
N LEU A 81 3.01 2.27 10.34
CA LEU A 81 2.32 1.26 11.16
C LEU A 81 2.17 1.68 12.63
N GLN A 82 3.19 2.33 13.21
CA GLN A 82 3.11 2.84 14.58
C GLN A 82 2.10 3.98 14.71
N LEU A 83 2.06 4.90 13.74
CA LEU A 83 1.05 5.95 13.68
C LEU A 83 -0.36 5.36 13.53
N HIS A 84 -0.53 4.36 12.68
CA HIS A 84 -1.80 3.66 12.46
C HIS A 84 -2.35 3.00 13.73
N GLN A 85 -1.50 2.40 14.56
CA GLN A 85 -1.93 1.82 15.84
C GLN A 85 -2.53 2.89 16.76
N ASN A 86 -1.93 4.08 16.83
CA ASN A 86 -2.42 5.17 17.66
C ASN A 86 -3.75 5.73 17.16
N TYR A 87 -3.95 5.83 15.84
CA TYR A 87 -5.21 6.29 15.25
C TYR A 87 -6.32 5.26 15.33
N ALA A 88 -6.00 3.98 15.12
CA ALA A 88 -6.97 2.89 15.24
C ALA A 88 -7.63 2.89 16.62
N ALA A 89 -6.86 3.10 17.69
CA ALA A 89 -7.40 3.24 19.04
C ALA A 89 -8.40 4.41 19.17
N LYS A 90 -8.08 5.58 18.59
CA LYS A 90 -8.96 6.76 18.61
C LYS A 90 -10.27 6.55 17.86
N TRP A 91 -10.26 5.73 16.82
CA TRP A 91 -11.45 5.42 16.01
C TRP A 91 -12.18 4.15 16.44
N GLY A 92 -11.82 3.58 17.59
CA GLY A 92 -12.46 2.37 18.13
C GLY A 92 -12.17 1.10 17.33
N VAL A 93 -11.08 1.08 16.55
CA VAL A 93 -10.66 -0.04 15.72
C VAL A 93 -9.68 -0.91 16.52
N ASN A 94 -10.13 -2.10 16.94
CA ASN A 94 -9.24 -3.09 17.53
C ASN A 94 -8.52 -3.90 16.43
N LEU A 95 -7.27 -3.54 16.15
CA LEU A 95 -6.45 -4.21 15.13
C LEU A 95 -6.12 -5.67 15.45
N GLU A 96 -6.25 -6.12 16.70
CA GLU A 96 -5.96 -7.50 17.10
C GLU A 96 -7.09 -8.46 16.73
N THR A 97 -8.32 -7.96 16.63
CA THR A 97 -9.50 -8.77 16.33
C THR A 97 -9.86 -8.79 14.84
N ILE A 98 -9.23 -7.94 14.03
CA ILE A 98 -9.54 -7.81 12.61
C ILE A 98 -8.83 -8.88 11.82
N THR A 99 -9.54 -9.49 10.87
CA THR A 99 -8.97 -10.41 9.89
C THR A 99 -8.92 -9.74 8.51
N PRO A 100 -7.96 -10.10 7.64
CA PRO A 100 -7.92 -9.54 6.30
C PRO A 100 -9.13 -10.02 5.49
N GLY A 101 -9.84 -9.10 4.87
CA GLY A 101 -10.86 -9.39 3.88
C GLY A 101 -10.25 -9.99 2.61
N PHE A 102 -11.10 -10.52 1.72
CA PHE A 102 -10.66 -11.22 0.51
C PHE A 102 -9.73 -10.39 -0.39
N SER A 103 -10.07 -9.13 -0.65
CA SER A 103 -9.26 -8.25 -1.50
C SER A 103 -7.89 -7.96 -0.87
N THR A 104 -7.86 -7.64 0.42
CA THR A 104 -6.62 -7.43 1.18
C THR A 104 -5.74 -8.66 1.12
N ARG A 105 -6.30 -9.83 1.44
CA ARG A 105 -5.56 -11.09 1.44
C ARG A 105 -4.98 -11.41 0.07
N ARG A 106 -5.77 -11.29 -1.00
CA ARG A 106 -5.31 -11.53 -2.38
C ARG A 106 -4.17 -10.59 -2.76
N TYR A 107 -4.28 -9.31 -2.41
CA TYR A 107 -3.22 -8.34 -2.70
C TYR A 107 -1.94 -8.71 -1.94
N THR A 108 -2.03 -8.91 -0.62
CA THR A 108 -0.86 -9.19 0.22
C THR A 108 -0.17 -10.49 -0.18
N ASP A 109 -0.93 -11.51 -0.55
CA ASP A 109 -0.39 -12.79 -1.03
C ASP A 109 0.32 -12.62 -2.37
N PHE A 110 -0.29 -11.91 -3.32
CA PHE A 110 0.33 -11.57 -4.60
C PHE A 110 1.66 -10.83 -4.40
N LEU A 111 1.68 -9.81 -3.54
CA LEU A 111 2.87 -9.00 -3.29
C LEU A 111 3.98 -9.84 -2.67
N LEU A 112 3.68 -10.63 -1.63
CA LEU A 112 4.68 -11.45 -0.96
C LEU A 112 5.18 -12.58 -1.84
N ALA A 113 4.30 -13.24 -2.61
CA ALA A 113 4.71 -14.24 -3.59
C ALA A 113 5.63 -13.63 -4.66
N THR A 114 5.31 -12.43 -5.14
CA THR A 114 6.17 -11.70 -6.08
C THR A 114 7.53 -11.38 -5.45
N ALA A 115 7.53 -10.88 -4.21
CA ALA A 115 8.73 -10.55 -3.46
C ALA A 115 9.66 -11.75 -3.26
N TRP A 116 9.12 -12.91 -2.87
CA TRP A 116 9.92 -14.10 -2.64
C TRP A 116 10.44 -14.73 -3.93
N SER A 117 9.62 -14.78 -4.99
CA SER A 117 9.93 -15.58 -6.17
C SER A 117 10.61 -14.83 -7.33
N ASN A 118 10.74 -13.51 -7.26
CA ASN A 118 11.24 -12.71 -8.40
C ASN A 118 12.42 -11.79 -8.03
N ASN A 119 12.97 -11.12 -9.05
CA ASN A 119 14.03 -10.12 -8.91
C ASN A 119 13.48 -8.75 -8.47
N ILE A 120 14.38 -7.85 -8.06
CA ILE A 120 14.01 -6.53 -7.52
C ILE A 120 13.16 -5.67 -8.47
N GLY A 121 13.30 -5.82 -9.78
CA GLY A 121 12.53 -5.05 -10.77
C GLY A 121 11.05 -5.44 -10.75
N ALA A 122 10.76 -6.74 -10.62
CA ALA A 122 9.40 -7.24 -10.46
C ALA A 122 8.78 -6.79 -9.12
N ILE A 123 9.58 -6.81 -8.03
CA ILE A 123 9.12 -6.34 -6.72
C ILE A 123 8.77 -4.85 -6.76
N ALA A 124 9.68 -4.02 -7.27
CA ALA A 124 9.45 -2.59 -7.44
C ALA A 124 8.19 -2.32 -8.28
N THR A 125 8.02 -3.05 -9.39
CA THR A 125 6.85 -2.92 -10.28
C THR A 125 5.55 -3.31 -9.58
N ALA A 126 5.54 -4.36 -8.76
CA ALA A 126 4.36 -4.76 -8.00
C ALA A 126 3.96 -3.75 -6.91
N MET A 127 4.93 -3.02 -6.35
CA MET A 127 4.69 -2.04 -5.28
C MET A 127 4.33 -0.64 -5.80
N THR A 128 4.89 -0.25 -6.96
CA THR A 128 4.76 1.10 -7.54
C THR A 128 3.31 1.60 -7.70
N PRO A 129 2.32 0.76 -8.10
CA PRO A 129 0.95 1.22 -8.26
C PRO A 129 0.35 1.84 -7.01
N CYS A 130 0.68 1.37 -5.80
CA CYS A 130 0.08 1.92 -4.58
C CYS A 130 0.53 3.38 -4.36
N MET A 131 1.84 3.63 -4.39
CA MET A 131 2.40 4.97 -4.16
C MET A 131 1.90 5.96 -5.22
N ARG A 132 1.90 5.53 -6.49
CA ARG A 132 1.52 6.40 -7.60
C ARG A 132 0.01 6.68 -7.61
N LEU A 133 -0.82 5.70 -7.26
CA LEU A 133 -2.26 5.90 -7.16
C LEU A 133 -2.60 6.84 -6.01
N TYR A 134 -2.06 6.62 -4.81
CA TYR A 134 -2.35 7.49 -3.65
C TYR A 134 -1.90 8.94 -3.90
N ALA A 135 -0.72 9.13 -4.51
CA ALA A 135 -0.27 10.46 -4.91
C ALA A 135 -1.18 11.12 -5.96
N PHE A 136 -1.69 10.35 -6.93
CA PHE A 136 -2.63 10.85 -7.92
C PHE A 136 -3.98 11.24 -7.29
N LEU A 137 -4.51 10.40 -6.40
CA LEU A 137 -5.78 10.65 -5.72
C LEU A 137 -5.68 11.86 -4.78
N GLY A 138 -4.61 11.99 -3.99
CA GLY A 138 -4.45 13.10 -3.04
C GLY A 138 -4.17 14.47 -3.66
N GLN A 139 -3.93 14.55 -4.97
CA GLN A 139 -3.78 15.81 -5.71
C GLN A 139 -5.08 16.31 -6.34
N LYS A 140 -6.15 15.53 -6.27
CA LYS A 140 -7.43 15.77 -6.93
C LYS A 140 -8.52 15.98 -5.91
#